data_AF-A0A0F9YG31-F1
#
_entry.id   AF-A0A0F9YG31-F1
#
_cell.length_a   1.000
_cell.length_b   1.000
_cell.length_c   1.000
_cell.angle_alpha   90.00
_cell.angle_beta   90.00
_cell.angle_gamma   90.00
#
_symmetry.space_group_name_H-M   'P 1'
#
loop_
_entity.id
_entity.type
_entity.pdbx_description
1 polymer ?
#
loop_
_entity_poly.entity_id
_entity_poly.type
_entity_poly.pdbx_seq_one_letter_code
_entity_poly.pdbx_strand_id
1 'polypeptide(L)'
;MDKKEIEKLLSTDLFKELNLEDIEPEIKQTILDDAGYVITRGIWIKIIESLSEEKQNELANILKNDSENAEAIANFIKKEIPNYEDLAKEEVANYKSMLLAKVK
;
A
#
# COMPACT_ATOMS: atom_id res chain seq x y z
N MET A 1 7.61 2.91 12.14
CA MET A 1 6.46 3.15 13.06
C MET A 1 6.31 1.94 13.96
N ASP A 2 5.88 2.06 15.22
CA ASP A 2 5.71 0.86 16.06
C ASP A 2 4.41 0.10 15.72
N LYS A 3 4.33 -1.19 16.08
CA LYS A 3 3.20 -2.06 15.73
C LYS A 3 1.86 -1.53 16.28
N LYS A 4 1.86 -0.96 17.48
CA LYS A 4 0.65 -0.45 18.14
C LYS A 4 0.14 0.81 17.43
N GLU A 5 1.05 1.66 16.99
CA GLU A 5 0.73 2.83 16.18
C GLU A 5 0.17 2.45 14.81
N ILE A 6 0.75 1.45 14.14
CA ILE A 6 0.22 0.89 12.89
C ILE A 6 -1.21 0.39 13.08
N GLU A 7 -1.46 -0.47 14.09
CA GLU A 7 -2.78 -1.01 14.37
C GLU A 7 -3.81 0.09 14.64
N LYS A 8 -3.43 1.12 15.39
CA LYS A 8 -4.27 2.29 15.64
C LYS A 8 -4.64 2.98 14.33
N LEU A 9 -3.66 3.31 13.48
CA LEU A 9 -3.90 3.98 12.21
C LEU A 9 -4.75 3.14 11.25
N LEU A 10 -4.52 1.83 11.19
CA LEU A 10 -5.34 0.93 10.37
C LEU A 10 -6.82 0.98 10.78
N SER A 11 -7.10 1.06 12.08
CA SER A 11 -8.46 1.18 12.62
C SER A 11 -9.09 2.58 12.48
N THR A 12 -8.31 3.62 12.15
CA THR A 12 -8.81 4.99 12.02
C THR A 12 -9.66 5.18 10.77
N ASP A 13 -10.85 5.76 10.95
CA ASP A 13 -11.68 6.26 9.85
C ASP A 13 -11.22 7.66 9.46
N LEU A 14 -10.55 7.77 8.30
CA LEU A 14 -10.06 9.05 7.81
C LEU A 14 -11.18 10.02 7.44
N PHE A 15 -12.34 9.55 6.97
CA PHE A 15 -13.42 10.47 6.61
C PHE A 15 -13.95 11.18 7.85
N LYS A 16 -14.01 10.47 8.98
CA LYS A 16 -14.36 11.08 10.27
C LYS A 16 -13.32 12.07 10.77
N GLU A 17 -12.05 11.65 10.84
CA GLU A 17 -10.99 12.51 11.36
C GLU A 17 -10.75 13.78 10.52
N LEU A 18 -11.11 13.74 9.23
CA LEU A 18 -10.98 14.85 8.30
C LEU A 18 -12.28 15.66 8.13
N ASN A 19 -13.35 15.33 8.88
CA ASN A 19 -14.69 15.94 8.74
C ASN A 19 -15.27 15.87 7.31
N LEU A 20 -15.08 14.73 6.67
CA LEU A 20 -15.55 14.40 5.32
C LEU A 20 -16.66 13.32 5.35
N GLU A 21 -17.37 13.15 6.46
CA GLU A 21 -18.40 12.12 6.61
C GLU A 21 -19.61 12.35 5.69
N ASP A 22 -19.91 13.62 5.39
CA ASP A 22 -21.11 14.05 4.65
C ASP A 22 -20.88 14.24 3.14
N ILE A 23 -19.70 13.89 2.61
CA ILE A 23 -19.45 13.99 1.17
C ILE A 23 -20.27 12.95 0.39
N GLU A 24 -20.60 13.28 -0.86
CA GLU A 24 -21.37 12.38 -1.71
C GLU A 24 -20.64 11.05 -1.94
N PRO A 25 -21.37 9.92 -2.02
CA PRO A 25 -20.76 8.59 -2.18
C PRO A 25 -19.81 8.45 -3.36
N GLU A 26 -20.11 9.10 -4.49
CA GLU A 26 -19.26 9.07 -5.69
C GLU A 26 -17.91 9.77 -5.45
N ILE A 27 -17.93 10.89 -4.72
CA ILE A 27 -16.72 11.63 -4.32
C ILE A 27 -15.92 10.80 -3.32
N LYS A 28 -16.61 10.14 -2.38
CA LYS A 28 -15.97 9.23 -1.41
C LYS A 28 -15.25 8.08 -2.11
N GLN A 29 -15.86 7.50 -3.14
CA GLN A 29 -15.24 6.45 -3.95
C GLN A 29 -14.01 6.98 -4.70
N THR A 30 -14.12 8.15 -5.31
CA THR A 30 -12.98 8.78 -6.03
C THR A 30 -11.78 8.99 -5.09
N ILE A 31 -12.02 9.50 -3.87
CA ILE A 31 -10.96 9.69 -2.87
C ILE A 31 -10.33 8.35 -2.46
N LEU A 32 -11.15 7.30 -2.30
CA LEU A 32 -10.66 5.96 -1.98
C LEU A 32 -9.79 5.38 -3.10
N ASP A 33 -10.19 5.57 -4.36
CA ASP A 33 -9.44 5.09 -5.52
C ASP A 33 -8.09 5.82 -5.63
N ASP A 34 -8.09 7.14 -5.47
CA ASP A 34 -6.87 7.95 -5.45
C ASP A 34 -5.92 7.53 -4.31
N ALA A 35 -6.47 7.31 -3.10
CA ALA A 35 -5.71 6.80 -1.97
C ALA A 35 -5.13 5.41 -2.26
N GLY A 36 -5.95 4.51 -2.81
CA GLY A 36 -5.54 3.17 -3.22
C GLY A 36 -4.40 3.17 -4.22
N TYR A 37 -4.43 4.09 -5.19
CA TYR A 37 -3.37 4.26 -6.17
C TYR A 37 -2.04 4.73 -5.54
N VAL A 38 -2.09 5.74 -4.67
CA VAL A 38 -0.90 6.25 -3.98
C VAL A 38 -0.27 5.17 -3.09
N ILE A 39 -1.10 4.48 -2.30
CA ILE A 39 -0.65 3.40 -1.41
C ILE A 39 -0.05 2.26 -2.24
N THR A 40 -0.72 1.84 -3.31
CA THR A 40 -0.23 0.73 -4.17
C THR A 40 1.12 1.06 -4.78
N ARG A 41 1.35 2.30 -5.23
CA ARG A 41 2.66 2.75 -5.72
C ARG A 41 3.72 2.68 -4.62
N GLY A 42 3.42 3.13 -3.40
CA GLY A 42 4.31 3.04 -2.25
C GLY A 42 4.70 1.59 -1.92
N ILE A 43 3.71 0.69 -1.95
CA ILE A 43 3.94 -0.76 -1.73
C ILE A 43 4.89 -1.31 -2.80
N TRP A 44 4.69 -1.00 -4.07
CA TRP A 44 5.59 -1.46 -5.14
C TRP A 44 7.02 -0.97 -4.98
N ILE A 45 7.22 0.29 -4.58
CA ILE A 45 8.55 0.84 -4.30
C ILE A 45 9.23 0.02 -3.19
N LYS A 46 8.54 -0.17 -2.06
CA LYS A 46 9.06 -0.95 -0.94
C LYS A 46 9.35 -2.42 -1.29
N ILE A 47 8.51 -3.03 -2.13
CA ILE A 47 8.75 -4.38 -2.66
C ILE A 47 10.07 -4.41 -3.41
N ILE A 48 10.27 -3.49 -4.36
CA ILE A 48 11.50 -3.43 -5.17
C ILE A 48 12.72 -3.18 -4.28
N GLU A 49 12.64 -2.25 -3.33
CA GLU A 49 13.72 -1.93 -2.38
C GLU A 49 14.07 -3.10 -1.44
N SER A 50 13.11 -3.99 -1.17
CA SER A 50 13.33 -5.18 -0.33
C SER A 50 14.01 -6.33 -1.08
N LEU A 51 14.08 -6.27 -2.41
CA LEU A 51 14.67 -7.30 -3.25
C LEU A 51 16.14 -6.96 -3.57
N SER A 52 16.97 -8.00 -3.64
CA SER A 52 18.31 -7.87 -4.21
C SER A 52 18.25 -7.53 -5.71
N GLU A 53 19.33 -6.98 -6.26
CA GLU A 53 19.40 -6.64 -7.70
C GLU A 53 19.09 -7.85 -8.61
N GLU A 54 19.57 -9.04 -8.25
CA GLU A 54 19.24 -10.30 -8.94
C GLU A 54 17.73 -10.56 -8.94
N LYS A 55 17.08 -10.41 -7.78
CA LYS A 55 15.63 -10.64 -7.64
C LYS A 55 14.79 -9.53 -8.29
N GLN A 56 15.28 -8.30 -8.34
CA GLN A 56 14.64 -7.24 -9.11
C GLN A 56 14.64 -7.56 -10.61
N ASN A 57 15.73 -8.15 -11.14
CA ASN A 57 15.80 -8.59 -12.53
C ASN A 57 14.84 -9.78 -12.79
N GLU A 58 14.74 -10.74 -11.87
CA GLU A 58 13.76 -11.83 -11.95
C GLU A 58 12.32 -11.29 -11.98
N LEU A 59 11.98 -10.37 -11.07
CA LEU A 59 10.67 -9.73 -11.05
C LEU A 59 10.39 -8.96 -12.34
N ALA A 60 11.37 -8.22 -12.86
CA ALA A 60 11.23 -7.50 -14.12
C ALA A 60 10.97 -8.45 -15.30
N ASN A 61 11.55 -9.66 -15.30
CA ASN A 61 11.28 -10.67 -16.32
C ASN A 61 9.86 -11.25 -16.20
N ILE A 62 9.39 -11.50 -14.98
CA ILE A 62 7.99 -11.93 -14.73
C ILE A 62 7.03 -10.86 -15.26
N LEU A 63 7.26 -9.59 -14.92
CA LEU A 63 6.41 -8.49 -15.34
C LEU A 63 6.43 -8.23 -16.85
N LYS A 64 7.51 -8.59 -17.56
CA LYS A 64 7.59 -8.41 -19.03
C LYS A 64 6.92 -9.53 -19.81
N ASN A 65 7.05 -10.77 -19.34
CA ASN A 65 6.63 -11.95 -20.09
C ASN A 65 5.24 -12.45 -19.66
N ASP A 66 4.86 -12.18 -18.42
CA ASP A 66 3.64 -12.70 -17.78
C ASP A 66 2.93 -11.60 -16.97
N SER A 67 2.85 -10.37 -17.52
CA SER A 67 2.26 -9.20 -16.85
C SER A 67 0.80 -9.42 -16.39
N GLU A 68 0.06 -10.28 -17.07
CA GLU A 68 -1.32 -10.64 -16.74
C GLU A 68 -1.41 -11.79 -15.73
N ASN A 69 -0.30 -12.47 -15.44
CA ASN A 69 -0.25 -13.57 -14.50
C ASN A 69 -0.08 -13.06 -13.06
N ALA A 70 -1.16 -12.53 -12.51
CA ALA A 70 -1.21 -12.04 -11.14
C ALA A 70 -0.78 -13.09 -10.11
N GLU A 71 -1.03 -14.38 -10.39
CA GLU A 71 -0.63 -15.48 -9.50
C GLU A 71 0.89 -15.68 -9.47
N ALA A 72 1.57 -15.63 -10.62
CA ALA A 72 3.02 -15.72 -10.69
C ALA A 72 3.70 -14.57 -9.92
N ILE A 73 3.19 -13.35 -10.10
CA ILE A 73 3.68 -12.15 -9.40
C ILE A 73 3.45 -12.30 -7.89
N ALA A 74 2.25 -12.70 -7.47
CA ALA A 74 1.92 -12.87 -6.06
C ALA A 74 2.78 -13.96 -5.39
N ASN A 75 3.01 -15.08 -6.07
CA ASN A 75 3.83 -16.18 -5.57
C ASN A 75 5.30 -15.76 -5.43
N PHE A 76 5.84 -15.01 -6.39
CA PHE A 76 7.18 -14.44 -6.30
C PHE A 76 7.31 -13.53 -5.08
N ILE A 77 6.39 -12.56 -4.92
CA ILE A 77 6.41 -11.61 -3.79
C ILE A 77 6.32 -12.36 -2.46
N LYS A 78 5.40 -13.31 -2.33
CA LYS A 78 5.24 -14.11 -1.09
C LYS A 78 6.50 -14.91 -0.73
N LYS A 79 7.19 -15.45 -1.74
CA LYS A 79 8.40 -16.25 -1.55
C LYS A 79 9.59 -15.39 -1.15
N GLU A 80 9.82 -14.29 -1.84
CA GLU A 80 11.01 -13.45 -1.65
C GLU A 80 10.81 -12.41 -0.52
N ILE A 81 9.56 -12.06 -0.20
CA ILE A 81 9.18 -11.13 0.87
C ILE A 81 8.11 -11.77 1.77
N PRO A 82 8.51 -12.66 2.70
CA PRO A 82 7.55 -13.38 3.56
C PRO A 82 6.67 -12.47 4.43
N ASN A 83 7.13 -11.24 4.71
CA ASN A 83 6.43 -10.22 5.49
C ASN A 83 5.74 -9.15 4.63
N TYR A 84 5.46 -9.42 3.34
CA TYR A 84 4.88 -8.41 2.44
C TYR A 84 3.54 -7.82 2.94
N GLU A 85 2.73 -8.61 3.65
CA GLU A 85 1.46 -8.12 4.21
C GLU A 85 1.68 -7.05 5.28
N ASP A 86 2.73 -7.20 6.09
CA ASP A 86 3.07 -6.21 7.12
C ASP A 86 3.64 -4.94 6.49
N LEU A 87 4.39 -5.07 5.40
CA LEU A 87 4.84 -3.95 4.57
C LEU A 87 3.65 -3.18 3.98
N ALA A 88 2.65 -3.88 3.46
CA ALA A 88 1.43 -3.25 2.95
C ALA A 88 0.65 -2.52 4.05
N LYS A 89 0.48 -3.15 5.22
CA LYS A 89 -0.15 -2.53 6.39
C LYS A 89 0.59 -1.28 6.85
N GLU A 90 1.92 -1.34 6.91
CA GLU A 90 2.75 -0.20 7.26
C GLU A 90 2.55 0.94 6.26
N GLU A 91 2.46 0.66 4.97
CA GLU A 91 2.28 1.69 3.96
C GLU A 91 0.91 2.37 4.03
N VAL A 92 -0.16 1.61 4.28
CA VAL A 92 -1.48 2.17 4.57
C VAL A 92 -1.40 3.09 5.80
N ALA A 93 -0.74 2.64 6.86
CA ALA A 93 -0.61 3.42 8.08
C ALA A 93 0.25 4.69 7.88
N ASN A 94 1.33 4.62 7.09
CA ASN A 94 2.15 5.77 6.71
C ASN A 94 1.33 6.81 5.94
N TYR A 95 0.53 6.38 4.96
CA TYR A 95 -0.35 7.25 4.21
C TYR A 95 -1.36 7.96 5.13
N LYS A 96 -2.02 7.21 6.04
CA LYS A 96 -2.95 7.79 7.02
C LYS A 96 -2.25 8.78 7.95
N SER A 97 -1.07 8.44 8.46
CA SER A 97 -0.27 9.31 9.32
C SER A 97 0.11 10.62 8.61
N MET A 98 0.54 10.54 7.35
CA MET A 98 0.85 11.71 6.52
C MET A 98 -0.37 12.64 6.36
N LEU A 99 -1.56 12.09 6.11
CA LEU A 99 -2.78 12.90 5.98
C LEU A 99 -3.15 13.58 7.29
N LEU A 100 -3.13 12.85 8.40
CA LEU A 100 -3.47 13.40 9.72
C LEU A 100 -2.44 14.43 10.20
N ALA A 101 -1.18 14.31 9.81
CA ALA A 101 -0.14 15.29 10.12
C ALA A 101 -0.38 16.65 9.42
N LYS A 102 -1.10 16.68 8.30
CA LYS A 102 -1.43 17.92 7.57
C LYS A 102 -2.63 18.69 8.13
N VAL A 103 -3.35 18.09 9.08
CA VAL A 103 -4.55 18.66 9.70
C VAL A 103 -4.29 19.13 11.14
N LYS A 104 -3.11 18.82 11.69
CA LYS A 104 -2.61 19.36 12.96
C LYS A 104 -1.75 20.60 12.73
#